data_AF-A0A924WAN6-F1
#
_entry.id   AF-A0A924WAN6-F1
#
_cell.length_a   1.000
_cell.length_b   1.000
_cell.length_c   1.000
_cell.angle_alpha   90.00
_cell.angle_beta   90.00
_cell.angle_gamma   90.00
#
_symmetry.space_group_name_H-M   'P 1'
#
loop_
_entity.id
_entity.type
_entity.pdbx_description
1 polymer ?
#
loop_
_entity_poly.entity_id
_entity_poly.type
_entity_poly.pdbx_seq_one_letter_code
_entity_poly.pdbx_strand_id
1 'polypeptide(L)' 'IGEAASQINDSNRAKAPAIPWTKIVGMRHRLVHVYWGVNFNLVWEVVERDLPALIAAIEEATSDWPMPPMD' A
#
# COMPACT_ATOMS: atom_id res chain seq x y z
N ILE A 1 -2.42 1.48 -5.26
CA ILE A 1 -1.58 0.93 -4.16
C ILE A 1 -1.87 -0.56 -3.93
N GLY A 2 -3.07 -0.94 -3.47
CA GLY A 2 -3.40 -2.34 -3.14
C GLY A 2 -3.17 -3.37 -4.25
N GLU A 3 -3.66 -3.09 -5.45
CA GLU A 3 -3.48 -3.96 -6.63
C GLU A 3 -2.00 -4.12 -7.03
N ALA A 4 -1.25 -3.01 -7.06
CA ALA A 4 0.18 -3.06 -7.35
C ALA A 4 0.94 -3.86 -6.29
N ALA A 5 0.62 -3.67 -5.00
CA ALA A 5 1.24 -4.43 -3.91
C ALA A 5 1.01 -5.94 -4.03
N SER A 6 -0.13 -6.39 -4.55
CA SER A 6 -0.39 -7.83 -4.78
C SER A 6 0.47 -8.44 -5.88
N GLN A 7 1.01 -7.63 -6.80
CA GLN A 7 1.82 -8.10 -7.92
C GLN A 7 3.33 -8.15 -7.60
N ILE A 8 3.76 -7.56 -6.49
CA ILE A 8 5.17 -7.60 -6.06
C ILE A 8 5.45 -8.96 -5.40
N ASN A 9 6.49 -9.65 -5.87
CA ASN A 9 6.93 -10.93 -5.31
C ASN A 9 7.63 -10.76 -3.95
N ASP A 10 7.75 -11.85 -3.20
CA ASP A 10 8.25 -11.79 -1.81
C ASP A 10 9.72 -11.36 -1.71
N SER A 11 10.56 -11.70 -2.71
CA SER A 11 11.96 -11.26 -2.72
C SER A 11 12.09 -9.75 -2.90
N ASN A 12 11.19 -9.09 -3.63
CA ASN A 12 11.15 -7.64 -3.74
C ASN A 12 10.48 -6.99 -2.52
N ARG A 13 9.43 -7.60 -1.95
CA ARG A 13 8.84 -7.14 -0.69
C ARG A 13 9.85 -7.13 0.46
N ALA A 14 10.72 -8.15 0.52
CA ALA A 14 11.76 -8.26 1.52
C ALA A 14 12.79 -7.12 1.48
N LYS A 15 12.93 -6.42 0.34
CA LYS A 15 13.82 -5.25 0.20
C LYS A 15 13.25 -3.99 0.87
N ALA A 16 11.96 -3.95 1.15
CA ALA A 16 11.30 -2.84 1.83
C ALA A 16 10.41 -3.35 2.97
N PRO A 17 11.01 -3.84 4.07
CA PRO A 17 10.28 -4.47 5.18
C PRO A 17 9.45 -3.48 6.01
N ALA A 18 9.72 -2.17 5.90
CA ALA A 18 8.92 -1.12 6.53
C ALA A 18 7.51 -1.00 5.92
N ILE A 19 7.32 -1.46 4.68
CA ILE A 19 6.03 -1.42 4.01
C ILE A 19 5.18 -2.62 4.48
N PRO A 20 3.96 -2.40 5.03
CA PRO A 20 3.11 -3.47 5.54
C PRO A 20 2.36 -4.22 4.43
N TRP A 21 3.10 -4.92 3.56
CA TRP A 21 2.60 -5.57 2.33
C TRP A 21 1.31 -6.37 2.52
N THR A 22 1.28 -7.26 3.50
CA THR A 22 0.11 -8.13 3.77
C THR A 22 -1.13 -7.32 4.15
N LYS A 23 -0.96 -6.24 4.93
CA LYS A 23 -2.09 -5.37 5.31
C LYS A 23 -2.64 -4.62 4.09
N ILE A 24 -1.77 -4.15 3.21
CA ILE A 24 -2.16 -3.42 1.98
C ILE A 24 -2.95 -4.34 1.04
N VAL A 25 -2.46 -5.55 0.80
CA VAL A 25 -3.14 -6.56 -0.03
C VAL A 25 -4.45 -7.00 0.61
N GLY A 26 -4.46 -7.21 1.93
CA GLY A 26 -5.65 -7.55 2.70
C GLY A 26 -6.73 -6.46 2.62
N MET A 27 -6.34 -5.18 2.70
CA MET A 27 -7.26 -4.04 2.58
C MET A 27 -7.91 -4.00 1.19
N ARG A 28 -7.13 -4.20 0.11
CA ARG A 28 -7.68 -4.35 -1.25
C ARG A 28 -8.69 -5.49 -1.33
N HIS A 29 -8.33 -6.67 -0.81
CA HIS A 29 -9.21 -7.84 -0.84
C HIS A 29 -10.53 -7.55 -0.12
N ARG A 30 -10.48 -6.92 1.06
CA ARG A 30 -11.66 -6.51 1.83
C ARG A 30 -12.54 -5.51 1.07
N LEU A 31 -11.95 -4.45 0.53
CA LEU A 31 -12.68 -3.38 -0.16
C LEU A 31 -13.33 -3.85 -1.46
N VAL A 32 -12.72 -4.81 -2.17
CA VAL A 32 -13.25 -5.32 -3.45
C VAL A 32 -14.23 -6.48 -3.25
N HIS A 33 -13.93 -7.42 -2.34
CA HIS A 33 -14.70 -8.66 -2.21
C HIS A 33 -15.67 -8.69 -1.03
N VAL A 34 -15.53 -7.79 -0.06
CA VAL A 34 -16.39 -7.75 1.14
C VAL A 34 -16.91 -6.33 1.39
N TYR A 35 -17.20 -5.62 0.30
CA TYR A 35 -17.59 -4.21 0.32
C TYR A 35 -18.84 -3.93 1.17
N TRP A 36 -19.77 -4.89 1.25
CA TRP A 36 -20.99 -4.79 2.08
C TRP A 36 -20.72 -4.77 3.59
N GLY A 37 -19.54 -5.22 4.02
CA GLY A 37 -19.12 -5.28 5.42
C GLY A 37 -17.98 -4.32 5.75
N VAL A 38 -17.81 -3.28 4.95
CA VAL A 38 -16.79 -2.25 5.18
C VAL A 38 -17.28 -1.26 6.23
N ASN A 39 -16.47 -1.04 7.26
CA ASN A 39 -16.67 0.04 8.21
C ASN A 39 -15.96 1.30 7.68
N PHE A 40 -16.73 2.28 7.21
CA PHE A 40 -16.18 3.50 6.64
C PHE A 40 -15.43 4.38 7.64
N ASN A 41 -15.77 4.34 8.94
CA ASN A 41 -15.00 5.06 9.95
C ASN A 41 -13.59 4.47 10.07
N LEU A 42 -13.45 3.15 10.01
CA LEU A 42 -12.14 2.51 10.00
C LEU A 42 -11.37 2.83 8.71
N VAL A 43 -12.04 2.88 7.56
CA VAL A 43 -11.41 3.30 6.29
C VAL A 43 -10.89 4.73 6.42
N TRP A 44 -11.70 5.63 6.99
CA TRP A 44 -11.30 7.02 7.21
C TRP A 44 -10.10 7.13 8.15
N GLU A 45 -10.07 6.37 9.24
CA GLU A 45 -8.90 6.29 10.13
C GLU A 45 -7.64 5.82 9.41
N VAL A 46 -7.75 4.81 8.54
CA VAL A 46 -6.63 4.33 7.72
C VAL A 46 -6.13 5.42 6.77
N VAL A 47 -7.04 6.16 6.13
CA VAL A 47 -6.69 7.28 5.23
C VAL A 47 -5.98 8.40 5.99
N GLU A 48 -6.45 8.75 7.17
CA GLU A 48 -5.88 9.87 7.95
C GLU A 48 -4.58 9.49 8.67
N ARG A 49 -4.45 8.24 9.15
CA ARG A 49 -3.38 7.86 10.09
C ARG A 49 -2.33 6.94 9.49
N ASP A 50 -2.74 5.98 8.67
CA ASP A 50 -1.84 4.94 8.15
C ASP A 50 -1.32 5.26 6.75
N LEU A 51 -2.16 5.86 5.91
CA LEU A 51 -1.82 6.16 4.51
C LEU A 51 -0.65 7.16 4.38
N PRO A 52 -0.54 8.23 5.18
CA PRO A 52 0.62 9.13 5.10
C PRO A 52 1.94 8.41 5.41
N ALA A 53 1.96 7.57 6.44
CA ALA A 53 3.14 6.77 6.79
C ALA A 53 3.49 5.75 5.70
N LEU A 54 2.48 5.15 5.07
CA LEU A 54 2.67 4.25 3.93
C LEU A 54 3.29 4.97 2.73
N ILE A 55 2.82 6.18 2.40
CA ILE A 55 3.37 6.99 1.30
C ILE A 55 4.85 7.28 1.57
N ALA A 56 5.19 7.79 2.76
CA ALA A 56 6.57 8.09 3.13
C ALA A 56 7.48 6.85 3.04
N ALA A 57 7.01 5.68 3.47
CA ALA A 57 7.77 4.43 3.36
C ALA A 57 7.97 3.98 1.90
N ILE A 58 7.01 4.23 1.01
CA ILE A 58 7.13 3.95 -0.43
C ILE A 58 8.12 4.91 -1.08
N GLU A 59 8.02 6.20 -0.78
CA GLU A 59 8.94 7.23 -1.29
C GLU A 59 10.38 6.91 -0.89
N GLU A 60 10.62 6.59 0.38
CA GLU A 60 11.94 6.17 0.87
C GLU A 60 12.44 4.90 0.15
N ALA A 61 11.59 3.88 0.03
CA ALA A 61 11.95 2.63 -0.65
C ALA A 61 12.21 2.79 -2.16
N THR A 62 11.83 3.94 -2.74
CA THR A 62 11.96 4.24 -4.17
C THR A 62 12.78 5.50 -4.43
N SER A 63 13.50 6.02 -3.42
CA SER A 63 14.28 7.27 -3.54
C SER A 63 15.29 7.25 -4.69
N ASP A 64 15.86 6.06 -4.95
CA ASP A 64 16.89 5.83 -5.96
C ASP A 64 16.30 5.29 -7.27
N TRP A 65 14.96 5.17 -7.35
CA TRP A 65 14.29 4.74 -8.57
C TRP A 65 14.36 5.87 -9.61
N PRO A 66 14.91 5.63 -10.81
CA PRO A 66 14.91 6.64 -11.85
C PRO A 66 13.47 6.87 -12.29
N MET A 67 12.91 8.00 -11.88
CA MET A 67 11.62 8.43 -12.40
C MET A 67 11.77 8.62 -13.91
N PRO A 68 10.93 7.98 -14.74
CA PRO A 68 10.90 8.31 -16.15
C PRO A 68 10.59 9.83 -16.28
N PRO A 69 11.08 10.48 -17.35
CA PRO A 69 10.71 11.87 -17.62
C PRO A 69 9.19 12.00 -17.53
N MET A 70 8.71 12.99 -16.77
CA MET A 70 7.31 13.37 -16.79
C MET A 70 7.14 14.30 -17.99
N ASP A 71 7.03 13.72 -19.18
CA ASP A 71 6.60 14.43 -20.40
C ASP A 71 5.06 14.48 -20.52
#